data_AF-A0A959UZM3-F1
#
_entry.id   AF-A0A959UZM3-F1
#
_cell.length_a   1.000
_cell.length_b   1.000
_cell.length_c   1.000
_cell.angle_alpha   90.00
_cell.angle_beta   90.00
_cell.angle_gamma   90.00
#
_symmetry.space_group_name_H-M   'P 1'
#
loop_
_entity.id
_entity.type
_entity.pdbx_description
1 polymer ?
#
loop_
_entity_poly.entity_id
_entity_poly.type
_entity_poly.pdbx_seq_one_letter_code
_entity_poly.pdbx_strand_id
1 'polypeptide(L)'
;PSDFTIYDTDDSRSLLRTIVKEWGLDDKLYKANLVHGRISIAKNNLIGPEEYLNNVELMANDAASGREKLGEIYRQYAERCFRSAAMDFDDL
;
A
#
# COMPACT_ATOMS: atom_id res chain seq x y z
N PRO A 1 -3.08 -23.97 -13.18
CA PRO A 1 -3.90 -22.73 -13.34
C PRO A 1 -3.64 -21.82 -12.15
N SER A 2 -2.79 -20.83 -12.38
CA SER A 2 -2.54 -19.70 -11.48
C SER A 2 -3.72 -18.75 -11.60
N ASP A 3 -4.83 -19.12 -10.95
CA ASP A 3 -6.03 -18.28 -10.89
C ASP A 3 -5.74 -17.15 -9.91
N PHE A 4 -5.18 -16.05 -10.41
CA PHE A 4 -5.05 -14.83 -9.65
C PHE A 4 -6.23 -13.90 -9.92
N THR A 5 -6.71 -13.24 -8.88
CA THR A 5 -7.76 -12.22 -9.00
C THR A 5 -7.11 -10.87 -9.24
N ILE A 6 -7.48 -10.19 -10.32
CA ILE A 6 -7.02 -8.82 -10.56
C ILE A 6 -7.93 -7.89 -9.78
N TYR A 7 -7.37 -7.14 -8.83
CA TYR A 7 -8.12 -6.12 -8.12
C TYR A 7 -8.25 -4.89 -9.00
N ASP A 8 -9.46 -4.34 -9.06
CA ASP A 8 -9.63 -2.99 -9.57
C ASP A 8 -9.18 -1.96 -8.53
N THR A 9 -9.15 -0.69 -8.93
CA THR A 9 -8.70 0.38 -8.05
C THR A 9 -9.58 0.52 -6.79
N ASP A 10 -10.86 0.20 -6.86
CA ASP A 10 -11.78 0.35 -5.74
C ASP A 10 -11.68 -0.83 -4.75
N ASP A 11 -11.38 -2.03 -5.22
CA ASP A 11 -11.02 -3.19 -4.41
C ASP A 11 -9.70 -2.94 -3.65
N SER A 12 -8.66 -2.49 -4.35
CA SER A 12 -7.37 -2.11 -3.76
C SER A 12 -7.53 -1.03 -2.68
N ARG A 13 -8.35 0.00 -2.94
CA ARG A 13 -8.68 1.03 -1.95
C ARG A 13 -9.50 0.49 -0.78
N SER A 14 -10.42 -0.45 -1.01
CA SER A 14 -11.21 -1.08 0.05
C SER A 14 -10.34 -1.88 1.01
N LEU A 15 -9.35 -2.61 0.47
CA LEU A 15 -8.37 -3.33 1.26
C LEU A 15 -7.53 -2.37 2.12
N LEU A 16 -7.05 -1.27 1.54
CA LEU A 16 -6.30 -0.25 2.27
C LEU A 16 -7.14 0.42 3.38
N ARG A 17 -8.42 0.76 3.11
CA ARG A 17 -9.32 1.28 4.15
C ARG A 17 -9.46 0.31 5.31
N THR A 18 -9.52 -0.99 5.02
CA THR A 18 -9.65 -2.03 6.03
C THR A 18 -8.40 -2.11 6.89
N ILE A 19 -7.21 -2.12 6.28
CA ILE A 19 -5.92 -2.10 7.00
C ILE A 19 -5.80 -0.87 7.91
N VAL A 20 -6.10 0.33 7.38
CA VAL A 20 -6.03 1.60 8.14
C VAL A 20 -6.95 1.55 9.36
N LYS A 21 -8.17 1.04 9.21
CA LYS A 21 -9.13 0.90 10.32
C LYS A 21 -8.70 -0.12 11.35
N GLU A 22 -8.21 -1.29 10.93
CA GLU A 22 -7.74 -2.34 11.83
C GLU A 22 -6.57 -1.87 12.70
N TRP A 23 -5.70 -1.02 12.16
CA TRP A 23 -4.55 -0.47 12.87
C TRP A 23 -4.89 0.76 13.72
N GLY A 24 -6.15 1.19 13.73
CA GLY A 24 -6.61 2.35 14.49
C GLY A 24 -6.00 3.67 14.01
N LEU A 25 -5.60 3.75 12.73
CA LEU A 25 -5.02 4.94 12.15
C LEU A 25 -6.10 5.96 11.76
N ASP A 26 -5.71 7.24 11.71
CA ASP A 26 -6.61 8.32 11.29
C ASP A 26 -6.93 8.21 9.79
N ASP A 27 -8.20 8.01 9.45
CA ASP A 27 -8.70 7.85 8.08
C ASP A 27 -8.61 9.14 7.24
N LYS A 28 -8.56 10.31 7.90
CA LYS A 28 -8.35 11.61 7.25
C LYS A 28 -6.90 11.81 6.88
N LEU A 29 -5.98 11.27 7.67
CA LEU A 29 -4.54 11.33 7.42
C LEU A 29 -4.10 10.27 6.41
N TYR A 30 -4.59 9.04 6.58
CA TYR A 30 -4.33 7.86 5.75
C TYR A 30 -5.51 7.57 4.82
N LYS A 31 -5.93 8.57 4.04
CA LYS A 31 -6.97 8.39 3.02
C LYS A 31 -6.53 7.31 2.04
N ALA A 32 -7.37 6.30 1.81
CA ALA A 32 -7.04 5.18 0.93
C ALA A 32 -6.60 5.60 -0.47
N ASN A 33 -7.19 6.65 -1.05
CA ASN A 33 -6.77 7.18 -2.36
C ASN A 33 -5.33 7.70 -2.33
N LEU A 34 -4.93 8.37 -1.25
CA LEU A 34 -3.58 8.92 -1.09
C LEU A 34 -2.57 7.80 -0.86
N VAL A 35 -2.89 6.86 0.03
CA VAL A 35 -2.04 5.70 0.31
C VAL A 35 -1.86 4.85 -0.95
N HIS A 36 -2.95 4.57 -1.67
CA HIS A 36 -2.90 3.85 -2.95
C HIS A 36 -2.04 4.56 -3.97
N GLY A 37 -2.20 5.88 -4.16
CA GLY A 37 -1.38 6.65 -5.09
C GLY A 37 0.12 6.59 -4.73
N ARG A 38 0.45 6.61 -3.44
CA ARG A 38 1.84 6.48 -2.98
C ARG A 38 2.43 5.10 -3.25
N ILE A 39 1.64 4.04 -3.02
CA ILE A 39 2.01 2.65 -3.35
C ILE A 39 2.19 2.50 -4.86
N SER A 40 1.27 3.01 -5.66
CA SER A 40 1.33 2.99 -7.13
C SER A 40 2.61 3.66 -7.65
N ILE A 41 2.99 4.83 -7.10
CA ILE A 41 4.25 5.49 -7.45
C ILE A 41 5.46 4.63 -7.06
N ALA A 42 5.43 3.99 -5.88
CA ALA A 42 6.52 3.10 -5.47
C ALA A 42 6.66 1.91 -6.43
N LYS A 43 5.55 1.23 -6.77
CA LYS A 43 5.51 0.13 -7.74
C LYS A 43 6.02 0.53 -9.11
N ASN A 44 5.59 1.69 -9.62
CA ASN A 44 6.06 2.24 -10.90
C ASN A 44 7.57 2.54 -10.92
N ASN A 45 8.16 2.83 -9.75
CA ASN A 45 9.61 3.00 -9.59
C ASN A 45 10.33 1.67 -9.27
N LEU A 46 9.64 0.54 -9.37
CA LEU A 46 10.12 -0.81 -9.02
C LEU A 46 10.53 -0.96 -7.54
N ILE A 47 9.96 -0.11 -6.67
CA ILE A 47 10.23 -0.13 -5.24
C ILE A 47 9.24 -1.06 -4.54
N GLY A 48 9.75 -2.19 -4.06
CA GLY A 48 9.00 -3.14 -3.25
C GLY A 48 8.73 -2.63 -1.83
N PRO A 49 7.85 -3.29 -1.05
CA PRO A 49 7.51 -2.86 0.31
C PRO A 49 8.71 -2.88 1.27
N GLU A 50 9.57 -3.89 1.18
CA GLU A 50 10.79 -3.97 1.98
C GLU A 50 11.80 -2.88 1.59
N GLU A 51 11.94 -2.58 0.30
CA GLU A 51 12.82 -1.52 -0.17
C GLU A 51 12.28 -0.13 0.24
N TYR A 52 10.97 0.06 0.19
CA TYR A 52 10.31 1.28 0.66
C TYR A 52 10.64 1.55 2.13
N LEU A 53 10.53 0.53 2.99
CA LEU A 53 10.83 0.63 4.43
C LEU A 53 12.32 0.90 4.69
N ASN A 54 13.22 0.41 3.83
CA ASN A 54 14.65 0.65 3.93
C ASN A 54 15.09 1.99 3.30
N ASN A 55 14.23 2.65 2.53
CA ASN A 55 14.53 3.93 1.91
C ASN A 55 14.32 5.08 2.90
N VAL A 56 15.43 5.59 3.44
CA VAL A 56 15.45 6.66 4.45
C VAL A 56 14.77 7.94 3.95
N GLU A 57 14.92 8.30 2.67
CA GLU A 57 14.32 9.52 2.13
C GLU A 57 12.80 9.41 2.03
N LEU A 58 12.28 8.27 1.55
CA LEU A 58 10.84 8.02 1.48
C LEU A 58 10.22 8.01 2.88
N MET A 59 10.85 7.30 3.82
CA MET A 59 10.42 7.24 5.21
C MET A 59 10.46 8.61 5.89
N ALA A 60 11.51 9.41 5.66
CA ALA A 60 11.62 10.76 6.20
C ALA A 60 10.56 11.71 5.63
N ASN A 61 10.27 11.62 4.32
CA ASN A 61 9.24 12.42 3.68
C ASN A 61 7.84 12.11 4.22
N ASP A 62 7.55 10.82 4.40
CA ASP A 62 6.28 10.37 4.96
C ASP A 62 6.16 10.78 6.43
N ALA A 63 7.22 10.62 7.23
CA ALA A 63 7.26 11.05 8.63
C ALA A 63 7.08 12.56 8.78
N ALA A 64 7.72 13.37 7.93
CA ALA A 64 7.52 14.83 7.90
C ALA A 64 6.07 15.23 7.60
N SER A 65 5.34 14.37 6.89
CA SER A 65 3.91 14.53 6.61
C SER A 65 2.98 13.87 7.64
N GLY A 66 3.54 13.33 8.74
CA GLY A 66 2.80 12.60 9.79
C GLY A 66 2.38 11.18 9.41
N ARG A 67 2.90 10.64 8.30
CA ARG A 67 2.49 9.36 7.69
C ARG A 67 3.56 8.26 7.82
N GLU A 68 4.27 8.21 8.93
CA GLU A 68 5.35 7.24 9.18
C GLU A 68 4.96 5.77 8.98
N LYS A 69 3.66 5.43 9.09
CA LYS A 69 3.16 4.06 8.91
C LYS A 69 2.91 3.67 7.45
N LEU A 70 3.18 4.55 6.49
CA LEU A 70 2.83 4.29 5.10
C LEU A 70 3.60 3.10 4.49
N GLY A 71 4.90 2.98 4.78
CA GLY A 71 5.69 1.81 4.35
C GLY A 71 5.16 0.50 4.95
N GLU A 72 4.73 0.54 6.22
CA GLU A 72 4.15 -0.61 6.91
C GLU A 72 2.80 -1.01 6.32
N ILE A 73 1.95 -0.03 5.97
CA ILE A 73 0.70 -0.27 5.26
C ILE A 73 0.96 -0.90 3.89
N TYR A 74 1.99 -0.42 3.15
CA TYR A 74 2.35 -0.99 1.85
C TYR A 74 2.76 -2.46 1.99
N ARG A 75 3.60 -2.78 2.97
CA ARG A 75 3.97 -4.17 3.28
C ARG A 75 2.75 -5.03 3.59
N GLN A 76 1.87 -4.54 4.46
CA GLN A 76 0.66 -5.28 4.85
C GLN A 76 -0.30 -5.49 3.68
N TYR A 77 -0.42 -4.50 2.80
CA TYR A 77 -1.21 -4.55 1.57
C TYR A 77 -0.67 -5.62 0.62
N ALA A 78 0.62 -5.59 0.30
CA ALA A 78 1.26 -6.57 -0.58
C ALA A 78 1.11 -8.00 -0.05
N GLU A 79 1.27 -8.20 1.26
CA GLU A 79 1.08 -9.51 1.91
C GLU A 79 -0.37 -10.01 1.79
N ARG A 80 -1.38 -9.13 1.90
CA ARG A 80 -2.79 -9.50 1.73
C ARG A 80 -3.14 -9.83 0.29
N CYS A 81 -2.63 -9.07 -0.67
CA CYS A 81 -2.80 -9.39 -2.08
C CYS A 81 -2.19 -10.78 -2.37
N PHE A 82 -0.96 -11.03 -1.93
CA PHE A 82 -0.31 -12.33 -2.09
C PHE A 82 -1.11 -13.49 -1.47
N ARG A 83 -1.56 -13.33 -0.22
CA ARG A 83 -2.39 -14.36 0.46
C ARG A 83 -3.72 -14.63 -0.22
N SER A 84 -4.29 -13.62 -0.87
CA SER A 84 -5.58 -13.73 -1.58
C SER A 84 -5.42 -14.20 -3.02
N ALA A 85 -4.19 -14.58 -3.43
CA ALA A 85 -3.82 -14.80 -4.83
C ALA A 85 -4.32 -13.63 -5.71
N ALA A 86 -4.20 -12.41 -5.22
CA ALA A 86 -4.64 -11.20 -5.91
C ALA A 86 -3.44 -10.40 -6.42
N MET A 87 -3.59 -9.84 -7.61
CA MET A 87 -2.65 -8.89 -8.20
C MET A 87 -3.36 -7.56 -8.38
N ASP A 88 -2.68 -6.48 -8.02
CA ASP A 88 -3.15 -5.13 -8.29
C ASP A 88 -2.94 -4.80 -9.77
N PHE A 89 -3.68 -3.82 -10.31
CA PHE A 89 -3.49 -3.42 -11.71
C PHE A 89 -2.07 -2.92 -12.00
N ASP A 90 -1.44 -2.28 -11.01
CA ASP A 90 -0.05 -1.79 -11.09
C ASP A 90 1.00 -2.92 -11.02
N ASP A 91 0.59 -4.17 -10.77
CA ASP A 91 1.49 -5.35 -10.76
C ASP A 91 1.58 -6.07 -12.13
N LEU A 92 0.82 -5.59 -13.13
CA LEU A 92 0.79 -6.10 -14.51
C LEU A 92 1.67 -5.27 -15.44
#